data_AF-A0A3D2RM92-F1
#
_entry.id   AF-A0A3D2RM92-F1
#
_cell.length_a   1.000
_cell.length_b   1.000
_cell.length_c   1.000
_cell.angle_alpha   90.00
_cell.angle_beta   90.00
_cell.angle_gamma   90.00
#
_symmetry.space_group_name_H-M   'P 1'
#
loop_
_entity.id
_entity.type
_entity.pdbx_description
1 polymer ?
#
loop_
_entity_poly.entity_id
_entity_poly.type
_entity_poly.pdbx_seq_one_letter_code
_entity_poly.pdbx_strand_id
1 'polypeptide(L)'
;PFLILSESLNPGPYPKLLLLHAGIAMLAVLALRGLAQPATHPLLLPLIAAIALHLLSTTQSVNRVESLIVISHRVALLSACILGVALIDRRHIVLLFQTIGTASTIVSLIGIAQYSGVAGLNLPSTGMPSATLGYRNFAAAFVIVSLPILIAELIRSPRDFARIAWAVALALNGTFLLTTRSRAAWG
;
A
#
# COMPACT_ATOMS: atom_id res chain seq x y z
N PRO A 1 10.04 7.54 39.99
CA PRO A 1 10.83 8.22 38.94
C PRO A 1 11.93 7.28 38.40
N PHE A 2 11.92 7.03 37.09
CA PHE A 2 12.92 6.27 36.29
C PHE A 2 12.86 4.73 36.18
N LEU A 3 11.81 4.04 36.63
CA LEU A 3 11.76 2.56 36.58
C LEU A 3 10.57 1.93 35.82
N ILE A 4 9.90 2.68 34.94
CA ILE A 4 8.78 2.16 34.12
C ILE A 4 9.04 2.31 32.60
N LEU A 5 10.22 2.79 32.21
CA LEU A 5 10.58 2.99 30.79
C LEU A 5 11.31 1.80 30.14
N SER A 6 11.66 0.76 30.90
CA SER A 6 12.52 -0.32 30.37
C SER A 6 11.78 -1.55 29.81
N GLU A 7 10.54 -1.81 30.22
CA GLU A 7 9.82 -3.03 29.80
C GLU A 7 8.87 -2.85 28.58
N SER A 8 8.60 -1.62 28.14
CA SER A 8 7.62 -1.37 27.06
C SER A 8 8.21 -1.03 25.69
N LEU A 9 9.52 -0.77 25.61
CA LEU A 9 10.21 -0.45 24.36
C LEU A 9 10.76 -1.74 23.74
N ASN A 10 9.88 -2.58 23.19
CA ASN A 10 10.32 -3.70 22.36
C ASN A 10 10.99 -3.13 21.09
N PRO A 11 12.33 -3.25 20.92
CA PRO A 11 13.06 -2.47 19.93
C PRO A 11 12.82 -2.90 18.48
N GLY A 12 12.16 -4.05 18.28
CA GLY A 12 12.03 -4.73 16.98
C GLY A 12 11.49 -3.91 15.79
N PRO A 13 10.50 -2.99 15.95
CA PRO A 13 9.96 -2.24 14.83
C PRO A 13 10.69 -0.91 14.53
N TYR A 14 11.44 -0.35 15.49
CA TYR A 14 12.06 0.97 15.36
C TYR A 14 13.14 1.11 14.28
N PRO A 15 14.03 0.13 14.02
CA PRO A 15 15.05 0.29 12.98
C PRO A 15 14.42 0.34 11.57
N LYS A 16 13.37 -0.44 11.33
CA LYS A 16 12.61 -0.40 10.06
C LYS A 16 11.90 0.94 9.89
N LEU A 17 11.35 1.48 10.97
CA LEU A 17 10.70 2.77 10.99
C LEU A 17 11.70 3.90 10.72
N LEU A 18 12.87 3.89 11.35
CA LEU A 18 13.95 4.85 11.12
C LEU A 18 14.43 4.85 9.67
N LEU A 19 14.61 3.67 9.08
CA LEU A 19 14.97 3.54 7.66
C LEU A 19 13.91 4.14 6.74
N LEU A 20 12.62 3.91 7.03
CA LEU A 20 11.51 4.51 6.28
C LEU A 20 11.57 6.05 6.35
N HIS A 21 11.73 6.61 7.55
CA HIS A 21 11.81 8.07 7.73
C HIS A 21 13.05 8.66 7.04
N ALA A 22 14.21 8.00 7.15
CA ALA A 22 15.43 8.42 6.48
C ALA A 22 15.29 8.41 4.95
N GLY A 23 14.66 7.36 4.40
CA GLY A 23 14.38 7.27 2.97
C GLY A 23 13.44 8.37 2.49
N ILE A 24 12.38 8.67 3.23
CA ILE A 24 11.44 9.75 2.88
C ILE A 24 12.09 11.13 3.01
N ALA A 25 12.88 11.36 4.06
CA ALA A 25 13.62 12.60 4.22
C ALA A 25 14.63 12.79 3.08
N MET A 26 15.32 11.72 2.67
CA MET A 26 16.22 11.75 1.52
C MET A 26 15.48 12.08 0.24
N LEU A 27 14.33 11.43 -0.02
CA LEU A 27 13.48 11.74 -1.17
C LEU A 27 12.93 13.17 -1.13
N ALA A 28 12.59 13.68 0.05
CA ALA A 28 12.15 15.07 0.22
C ALA A 28 13.26 16.06 -0.11
N VAL A 29 14.48 15.80 0.35
CA VAL A 29 15.64 16.65 0.06
C VAL A 29 15.98 16.61 -1.43
N LEU A 30 15.95 15.42 -2.06
CA LEU A 30 16.16 15.28 -3.49
C LEU A 30 15.04 15.99 -4.29
N ALA A 31 13.80 15.91 -3.83
CA ALA A 31 12.67 16.62 -4.41
C ALA A 31 12.87 18.13 -4.36
N LEU A 32 13.17 18.68 -3.18
CA LEU A 32 13.39 20.11 -2.98
C LEU A 32 14.57 20.63 -3.80
N ARG A 33 15.57 19.79 -4.10
CA ARG A 33 16.70 20.13 -4.98
C ARG A 33 16.36 20.09 -6.47
N GLY A 34 15.38 19.29 -6.87
CA GLY A 34 14.97 19.12 -8.29
C GLY A 34 13.70 19.89 -8.68
N LEU A 35 12.94 20.42 -7.72
CA LEU A 35 11.71 21.17 -7.96
C LEU A 35 12.03 22.58 -8.48
N ALA A 36 12.07 22.73 -9.80
CA ALA A 36 12.14 24.05 -10.45
C ALA A 36 10.83 24.85 -10.28
N GLN A 37 9.70 24.19 -10.01
CA GLN A 37 8.42 24.82 -9.68
C GLN A 37 7.60 23.96 -8.71
N PRO A 38 6.91 24.57 -7.73
CA PRO A 38 6.00 23.85 -6.84
C PRO A 38 4.82 23.32 -7.65
N ALA A 39 4.74 22.00 -7.82
CA ALA A 39 3.60 21.38 -8.49
C ALA A 39 2.34 21.53 -7.63
N THR A 40 1.42 22.42 -8.02
CA THR A 40 0.11 22.58 -7.39
C THR A 40 -0.83 21.46 -7.85
N HIS A 41 -0.63 20.25 -7.33
CA HIS A 41 -1.53 19.13 -7.63
C HIS A 41 -2.80 19.21 -6.77
N PRO A 42 -4.02 19.05 -7.32
CA PRO A 42 -5.28 19.11 -6.55
C PRO A 42 -5.40 18.03 -5.46
N LEU A 43 -4.52 17.04 -5.47
CA LEU A 43 -4.41 16.00 -4.43
C LEU A 43 -3.61 16.45 -3.20
N LEU A 44 -2.88 17.58 -3.26
CA LEU A 44 -2.13 18.10 -2.13
C LEU A 44 -3.05 18.55 -1.00
N LEU A 45 -4.18 19.19 -1.34
CA LEU A 45 -5.13 19.71 -0.36
C LEU A 45 -5.76 18.60 0.51
N PRO A 46 -6.36 17.52 -0.04
CA PRO A 46 -6.89 16.44 0.78
C PRO A 46 -5.80 15.71 1.58
N LEU A 47 -4.56 15.61 1.07
CA LEU A 47 -3.46 14.99 1.82
C LEU A 47 -2.98 15.85 2.99
N ILE A 48 -2.84 17.17 2.80
CA ILE A 48 -2.50 18.10 3.89
C ILE A 48 -3.61 18.08 4.95
N ALA A 49 -4.87 18.07 4.53
CA ALA A 49 -6.01 17.94 5.43
C ALA A 49 -5.98 16.62 6.22
N ALA A 50 -5.63 15.49 5.58
CA ALA A 50 -5.47 14.21 6.25
C ALA A 50 -4.34 14.24 7.30
N ILE A 51 -3.20 14.86 6.99
CA ILE A 51 -2.10 15.05 7.95
C ILE A 51 -2.58 15.88 9.15
N ALA A 52 -3.27 17.00 8.90
CA ALA A 52 -3.79 17.85 9.96
C ALA A 52 -4.81 17.14 10.87
N LEU A 53 -5.72 16.35 10.29
CA LEU A 53 -6.69 15.55 11.04
C LEU A 53 -6.01 14.47 11.88
N HIS A 54 -4.97 13.82 11.36
CA HIS A 54 -4.18 12.86 12.14
C HIS A 54 -3.43 13.51 13.30
N LEU A 55 -2.92 14.72 13.12
CA LEU A 55 -2.31 15.50 14.20
C LEU A 55 -3.35 15.92 15.25
N LEU A 56 -4.55 16.33 14.84
CA LEU A 56 -5.64 16.66 15.77
C LEU A 56 -6.09 15.44 16.58
N SER A 57 -6.18 14.27 15.94
CA SER A 57 -6.55 13.00 16.59
C SER A 57 -5.56 12.59 17.69
N THR A 58 -4.29 13.03 17.65
CA THR A 58 -3.30 12.77 18.72
C THR A 58 -3.73 13.28 20.08
N THR A 59 -4.44 14.42 20.08
CA THR A 59 -4.67 15.22 21.28
C THR A 59 -5.62 14.51 22.23
N GLN A 60 -6.36 13.51 21.74
CA GLN A 60 -7.30 12.69 22.49
C GLN A 60 -6.78 11.28 22.81
N SER A 61 -5.51 10.96 22.53
CA SER A 61 -5.00 9.60 22.75
C SER A 61 -4.60 9.32 24.21
N VAL A 62 -5.02 8.16 24.73
CA VAL A 62 -4.74 7.69 26.11
C VAL A 62 -3.29 7.29 26.31
N ASN A 63 -2.63 6.73 25.28
CA ASN A 63 -1.21 6.36 25.31
C ASN A 63 -0.41 7.20 24.29
N ARG A 64 0.24 8.27 24.78
CA ARG A 64 0.90 9.28 23.92
C ARG A 64 2.10 8.73 23.14
N VAL A 65 2.88 7.81 23.72
CA VAL A 65 4.11 7.28 23.10
C VAL A 65 3.80 6.34 21.93
N GLU A 66 2.87 5.42 22.13
CA GLU A 66 2.42 4.51 21.08
C GLU A 66 1.71 5.26 19.95
N SER A 67 0.90 6.27 20.30
CA SER A 67 0.26 7.15 19.33
C SER A 67 1.29 7.90 18.48
N LEU A 68 2.34 8.46 19.09
CA LEU A 68 3.44 9.12 18.38
C LEU A 68 4.09 8.21 17.34
N ILE A 69 4.34 6.94 17.66
CA ILE A 69 4.96 5.98 16.74
C ILE A 69 4.04 5.69 15.55
N VAL A 70 2.76 5.40 15.81
CA VAL A 70 1.76 5.11 14.76
C VAL A 70 1.59 6.31 13.83
N ILE A 71 1.62 7.53 14.37
CA ILE A 71 1.46 8.75 13.59
C ILE A 71 2.71 9.06 12.80
N SER A 72 3.90 8.90 13.38
CA SER A 72 5.17 9.05 12.67
C SER A 72 5.17 8.15 11.42
N HIS A 73 4.73 6.89 11.57
CA HIS A 73 4.57 5.98 10.44
C HIS A 73 3.58 6.47 9.38
N ARG A 74 2.39 6.92 9.80
CA ARG A 74 1.33 7.40 8.88
C ARG A 74 1.74 8.69 8.16
N VAL A 75 2.36 9.63 8.87
CA VAL A 75 2.90 10.89 8.32
C VAL A 75 3.99 10.57 7.32
N ALA A 76 4.92 9.67 7.65
CA ALA A 76 5.95 9.21 6.74
C ALA A 76 5.34 8.65 5.44
N LEU A 77 4.40 7.72 5.54
CA LEU A 77 3.71 7.16 4.35
C LEU A 77 2.99 8.24 3.52
N LEU A 78 2.30 9.18 4.18
CA LEU A 78 1.63 10.28 3.50
C LEU A 78 2.63 11.22 2.80
N SER A 79 3.75 11.55 3.45
CA SER A 79 4.82 12.34 2.84
C SER A 79 5.44 11.63 1.64
N ALA A 80 5.63 10.31 1.70
CA ALA A 80 6.08 9.51 0.56
C ALA A 80 5.10 9.61 -0.62
N CYS A 81 3.79 9.53 -0.36
CA CYS A 81 2.75 9.70 -1.39
C CYS A 81 2.77 11.11 -2.00
N ILE A 82 2.94 12.15 -1.18
CA ILE A 82 3.05 13.55 -1.66
C ILE A 82 4.25 13.70 -2.60
N LEU A 83 5.41 13.20 -2.18
CA LEU A 83 6.63 13.26 -2.97
C LEU A 83 6.49 12.45 -4.27
N GLY A 84 5.86 11.28 -4.20
CA GLY A 84 5.56 10.49 -5.40
C GLY A 84 4.71 11.27 -6.40
N VAL A 85 3.61 11.89 -5.97
CA VAL A 85 2.73 12.67 -6.85
C VAL A 85 3.41 13.95 -7.36
N ALA A 86 4.25 14.59 -6.54
CA ALA A 86 4.94 15.82 -6.90
C ALA A 86 6.11 15.61 -7.87
N LEU A 87 6.77 14.44 -7.81
CA LEU A 87 7.96 14.13 -8.61
C LEU A 87 7.66 13.30 -9.85
N ILE A 88 6.58 12.53 -9.86
CA ILE A 88 6.27 11.60 -10.94
C ILE A 88 5.29 12.26 -11.91
N ASP A 89 5.70 12.36 -13.18
CA ASP A 89 4.82 12.84 -14.24
C ASP A 89 3.57 11.94 -14.39
N ARG A 90 2.44 12.52 -14.77
CA ARG A 90 1.13 11.85 -14.87
C ARG A 90 1.18 10.59 -15.73
N ARG A 91 2.00 10.60 -16.79
CA ARG A 91 2.21 9.42 -17.66
C ARG A 91 2.81 8.24 -16.89
N HIS A 92 3.78 8.51 -16.03
CA HIS A 92 4.46 7.50 -15.22
C HIS A 92 3.57 7.01 -14.06
N ILE A 93 2.73 7.87 -13.47
CA ILE A 93 1.72 7.45 -12.48
C ILE A 93 0.76 6.43 -13.11
N VAL A 94 0.28 6.71 -14.33
CA VAL A 94 -0.59 5.79 -15.08
C VAL A 94 0.10 4.45 -15.34
N LEU A 95 1.35 4.46 -15.82
CA LEU A 95 2.11 3.23 -16.05
C LEU A 95 2.31 2.43 -14.76
N LEU A 96 2.57 3.11 -13.64
CA LEU A 96 2.74 2.48 -12.34
C LEU A 96 1.44 1.81 -11.88
N PHE A 97 0.29 2.47 -12.03
CA PHE A 97 -1.03 1.91 -11.73
C PHE A 97 -1.34 0.69 -12.60
N GLN A 98 -1.07 0.77 -13.90
CA GLN A 98 -1.25 -0.35 -14.82
C GLN A 98 -0.35 -1.53 -14.43
N THR A 99 0.90 -1.26 -14.09
CA THR A 99 1.86 -2.29 -13.63
C THR A 99 1.38 -2.96 -12.35
N ILE A 100 0.91 -2.19 -11.37
CA ILE A 100 0.35 -2.74 -10.12
C ILE A 100 -0.89 -3.60 -10.42
N GLY A 101 -1.81 -3.13 -11.26
CA GLY A 101 -3.01 -3.88 -11.63
C GLY A 101 -2.70 -5.17 -12.39
N THR A 102 -1.74 -5.14 -13.31
CA THR A 102 -1.28 -6.35 -14.00
C THR A 102 -0.59 -7.31 -13.05
N ALA A 103 0.29 -6.82 -12.17
CA ALA A 103 0.97 -7.63 -11.18
C ALA A 103 -0.02 -8.29 -10.20
N SER A 104 -1.04 -7.56 -9.72
CA SER A 104 -2.07 -8.12 -8.83
C SER A 104 -2.93 -9.17 -9.52
N THR A 105 -3.20 -9.00 -10.81
CA THR A 105 -3.89 -10.00 -11.63
C THR A 105 -3.07 -11.28 -11.77
N ILE A 106 -1.76 -11.17 -12.04
CA ILE A 106 -0.86 -12.32 -12.12
C ILE A 106 -0.79 -13.05 -10.76
N VAL A 107 -0.63 -12.30 -9.67
CA VAL A 107 -0.63 -12.85 -8.30
C VAL A 107 -1.94 -13.60 -8.02
N SER A 108 -3.08 -13.02 -8.40
CA SER A 108 -4.40 -13.62 -8.21
C SER A 108 -4.56 -14.89 -9.04
N LEU A 109 -4.10 -14.91 -10.30
CA LEU A 109 -4.13 -16.10 -11.15
C LEU A 109 -3.29 -17.24 -10.56
N ILE A 110 -2.06 -16.95 -10.13
CA ILE A 110 -1.18 -17.94 -9.48
C ILE A 110 -1.83 -18.47 -8.20
N GLY A 111 -2.42 -17.57 -7.41
CA GLY A 111 -3.10 -17.94 -6.17
C GLY A 111 -4.36 -18.79 -6.37
N ILE A 112 -5.15 -18.52 -7.41
CA ILE A 112 -6.30 -19.36 -7.79
C ILE A 112 -5.83 -20.73 -8.29
N ALA A 113 -4.76 -20.78 -9.10
CA ALA A 113 -4.17 -22.03 -9.57
C ALA A 113 -3.58 -22.88 -8.43
N GLN A 114 -2.99 -22.24 -7.42
CA GLN A 114 -2.60 -22.90 -6.18
C GLN A 114 -3.80 -23.48 -5.44
N TYR A 115 -4.89 -22.70 -5.33
CA TYR A 115 -6.11 -23.15 -4.65
C TYR A 115 -6.76 -24.35 -5.35
N SER A 116 -6.73 -24.41 -6.68
CA SER A 116 -7.28 -25.54 -7.46
C SER A 116 -6.39 -26.79 -7.47
N GLY A 117 -5.24 -26.76 -6.80
CA GLY A 117 -4.36 -27.93 -6.67
C GLY A 117 -3.60 -28.28 -7.95
N VAL A 118 -3.32 -27.30 -8.83
CA VAL A 118 -2.50 -27.52 -10.03
C VAL A 118 -1.12 -28.04 -9.64
N ALA A 119 -0.77 -29.22 -10.14
CA ALA A 119 0.49 -29.89 -9.84
C ALA A 119 1.70 -29.01 -10.19
N GLY A 120 2.65 -28.85 -9.26
CA GLY A 120 3.86 -28.05 -9.44
C GLY A 120 3.85 -26.65 -8.81
N LEU A 121 2.71 -26.19 -8.27
CA LEU A 121 2.61 -24.89 -7.58
C LEU A 121 2.66 -24.97 -6.05
N ASN A 122 3.26 -26.02 -5.49
CA ASN A 122 3.55 -26.15 -4.05
C ASN A 122 4.71 -25.24 -3.65
N LEU A 123 4.50 -23.93 -3.75
CA LEU A 123 5.45 -22.92 -3.29
C LEU A 123 5.50 -22.95 -1.75
N PRO A 124 6.70 -22.84 -1.14
CA PRO A 124 6.82 -22.81 0.30
C PRO A 124 6.07 -21.60 0.86
N SER A 125 4.98 -21.84 1.59
CA SER A 125 4.15 -20.79 2.17
C SER A 125 3.58 -21.15 3.53
N THR A 126 3.37 -20.13 4.37
CA THR A 126 2.82 -20.31 5.73
C THR A 126 1.28 -20.30 5.70
N GLY A 127 0.68 -20.99 4.74
CA GLY A 127 -0.76 -21.05 4.49
C GLY A 127 -1.11 -20.81 3.02
N MET A 128 -2.02 -21.62 2.49
CA MET A 128 -2.46 -21.54 1.09
C MET A 128 -3.87 -20.94 0.98
N PRO A 129 -4.20 -20.28 -0.14
CA PRO A 129 -3.30 -19.87 -1.23
C PRO A 129 -2.53 -18.58 -0.86
N SER A 130 -1.22 -18.54 -1.13
CA SER A 130 -0.36 -17.37 -0.82
C SER A 130 0.23 -16.72 -2.08
N ALA A 131 -0.08 -17.28 -3.24
CA ALA A 131 0.56 -16.98 -4.51
C ALA A 131 2.10 -17.05 -4.38
N THR A 132 2.81 -16.05 -4.89
CA THR A 132 4.28 -15.92 -4.83
C THR A 132 4.78 -15.17 -3.60
N LEU A 133 3.88 -14.70 -2.72
CA LEU A 133 4.21 -13.78 -1.62
C LEU A 133 4.50 -14.48 -0.29
N GLY A 134 4.46 -15.82 -0.25
CA GLY A 134 4.82 -16.67 0.89
C GLY A 134 3.82 -16.65 2.06
N TYR A 135 3.03 -15.58 2.19
CA TYR A 135 2.04 -15.39 3.24
C TYR A 135 0.69 -14.97 2.66
N ARG A 136 -0.35 -15.75 2.94
CA ARG A 136 -1.73 -15.51 2.49
C ARG A 136 -2.28 -14.13 2.84
N ASN A 137 -1.98 -13.62 4.04
CA ASN A 137 -2.47 -12.31 4.47
C ASN A 137 -1.79 -11.15 3.72
N PHE A 138 -0.50 -11.29 3.39
CA PHE A 138 0.19 -10.29 2.57
C PHE A 138 -0.31 -10.30 1.14
N ALA A 139 -0.59 -11.48 0.57
CA ALA A 139 -1.18 -11.59 -0.75
C ALA A 139 -2.57 -10.95 -0.82
N ALA A 140 -3.42 -11.20 0.17
CA ALA A 140 -4.74 -10.57 0.26
C ALA A 140 -4.63 -9.04 0.41
N ALA A 141 -3.74 -8.54 1.28
CA ALA A 141 -3.53 -7.11 1.48
C ALA A 141 -3.07 -6.40 0.20
N PHE A 142 -2.12 -6.99 -0.54
CA PHE A 142 -1.66 -6.47 -1.82
C PHE A 142 -2.81 -6.35 -2.84
N VAL A 143 -3.64 -7.39 -2.93
CA VAL A 143 -4.77 -7.43 -3.86
C VAL A 143 -5.83 -6.39 -3.50
N ILE A 144 -6.15 -6.21 -2.22
CA ILE A 144 -7.10 -5.19 -1.75
C ILE A 144 -6.66 -3.78 -2.13
N VAL A 145 -5.37 -3.46 -1.93
CA VAL A 145 -4.82 -2.15 -2.31
C VAL A 145 -4.89 -1.94 -3.83
N SER A 146 -4.84 -3.02 -4.62
CA SER A 146 -4.94 -2.93 -6.08
C SER A 146 -6.38 -2.75 -6.61
N LEU A 147 -7.41 -3.14 -5.86
CA LEU A 147 -8.82 -3.02 -6.28
C LEU A 147 -9.23 -1.60 -6.71
N PRO A 148 -8.99 -0.53 -5.92
CA PRO A 148 -9.35 0.83 -6.35
C PRO A 148 -8.61 1.25 -7.62
N ILE A 149 -7.39 0.76 -7.84
CA ILE A 149 -6.62 1.03 -9.06
C ILE A 149 -7.27 0.34 -10.26
N LEU A 150 -7.66 -0.92 -10.13
CA LEU A 150 -8.36 -1.67 -11.18
C LEU A 150 -9.70 -1.03 -11.55
N ILE A 151 -10.48 -0.58 -10.55
CA ILE A 151 -11.73 0.13 -10.77
C ILE A 151 -11.49 1.46 -11.49
N ALA A 152 -10.46 2.21 -11.08
CA ALA A 152 -10.10 3.47 -11.74
C ALA A 152 -9.69 3.25 -13.20
N GLU A 153 -8.88 2.23 -13.50
CA GLU A 153 -8.48 1.90 -14.87
C GLU A 153 -9.65 1.38 -15.71
N LEU A 154 -10.59 0.63 -15.11
CA LEU A 154 -11.82 0.18 -15.76
C LEU A 154 -12.68 1.37 -16.21
N ILE A 155 -12.89 2.35 -15.33
CA ILE A 155 -13.68 3.57 -15.63
C ILE A 155 -12.95 4.45 -16.66
N ARG A 156 -11.64 4.60 -16.53
CA ARG A 156 -10.81 5.49 -17.37
C ARG A 156 -10.54 4.94 -18.77
N SER A 157 -10.61 3.61 -18.95
CA SER A 157 -10.27 2.96 -20.22
C SER A 157 -11.25 3.36 -21.33
N PRO A 158 -10.77 3.92 -22.45
CA PRO A 158 -11.64 4.36 -23.56
C PRO A 158 -12.00 3.22 -24.52
N ARG A 159 -11.25 2.11 -24.51
CA ARG A 159 -11.42 0.98 -25.43
C ARG A 159 -12.15 -0.16 -24.75
N ASP A 160 -13.13 -0.76 -25.43
CA ASP A 160 -13.93 -1.86 -24.88
C ASP A 160 -13.08 -3.08 -24.52
N PHE A 161 -12.09 -3.42 -25.36
CA PHE A 161 -11.16 -4.51 -25.05
C PHE A 161 -10.39 -4.27 -23.74
N ALA A 162 -9.90 -3.04 -23.53
CA ALA A 162 -9.19 -2.68 -22.30
C ALA A 162 -10.14 -2.72 -21.08
N ARG A 163 -11.39 -2.26 -21.24
CA ARG A 163 -12.42 -2.37 -20.20
C ARG A 163 -12.69 -3.82 -19.82
N ILE A 164 -12.87 -4.70 -20.80
CA ILE A 164 -13.08 -6.13 -20.57
C ILE A 164 -11.88 -6.71 -19.82
N ALA A 165 -10.64 -6.39 -20.23
CA ALA A 165 -9.44 -6.86 -19.55
C ALA A 165 -9.40 -6.41 -18.07
N TRP A 166 -9.71 -5.15 -17.77
CA TRP A 166 -9.76 -4.65 -16.40
C TRP A 166 -10.92 -5.24 -15.58
N ALA A 167 -12.08 -5.50 -16.22
CA ALA A 167 -13.20 -6.17 -15.57
C ALA A 167 -12.87 -7.62 -15.21
N VAL A 168 -12.19 -8.35 -16.11
CA VAL A 168 -11.68 -9.69 -15.86
C VAL A 168 -10.63 -9.67 -14.76
N ALA A 169 -9.68 -8.73 -14.79
CA ALA A 169 -8.70 -8.54 -13.72
C ALA A 169 -9.38 -8.31 -12.37
N LEU A 170 -10.39 -7.44 -12.31
CA LEU A 170 -11.14 -7.16 -11.08
C LEU A 170 -11.87 -8.42 -10.57
N ALA A 171 -12.50 -9.18 -11.47
CA ALA A 171 -13.16 -10.44 -11.12
C ALA A 171 -12.16 -11.47 -10.57
N LEU A 172 -11.00 -11.64 -11.21
CA LEU A 172 -9.94 -12.56 -10.76
C LEU A 172 -9.41 -12.18 -9.37
N ASN A 173 -9.16 -10.88 -9.15
CA ASN A 173 -8.72 -10.39 -7.83
C ASN A 173 -9.80 -10.63 -6.76
N GLY A 174 -11.08 -10.41 -7.10
CA GLY A 174 -12.21 -10.73 -6.21
C GLY A 174 -12.33 -12.22 -5.90
N THR A 175 -12.25 -13.09 -6.90
CA THR A 175 -12.25 -14.54 -6.72
C THR A 175 -11.08 -14.97 -5.85
N PHE A 176 -9.88 -14.45 -6.11
CA PHE A 176 -8.72 -14.78 -5.30
C PHE A 176 -8.90 -14.36 -3.83
N LEU A 177 -9.45 -13.17 -3.55
CA LEU A 177 -9.79 -12.76 -2.18
C LEU A 177 -10.76 -13.73 -1.50
N LEU A 178 -11.80 -14.17 -2.20
CA LEU A 178 -12.74 -15.17 -1.67
C LEU A 178 -12.04 -16.50 -1.37
N THR A 179 -11.10 -16.94 -2.22
CA THR A 179 -10.34 -18.18 -1.99
C THR A 179 -9.33 -18.07 -0.84
N THR A 180 -8.73 -16.89 -0.61
CA THR A 180 -7.77 -16.71 0.48
C THR A 180 -8.45 -16.76 1.85
N ARG A 181 -9.73 -16.42 1.99
CA ARG A 181 -10.45 -16.38 3.29
C ARG A 181 -9.65 -15.68 4.40
N SER A 182 -8.83 -14.68 4.06
CA SER A 182 -7.96 -14.01 5.02
C SER A 182 -8.75 -13.02 5.86
N ARG A 183 -8.63 -13.06 7.19
CA ARG A 183 -9.26 -12.07 8.10
C ARG A 183 -8.79 -10.64 7.82
N ALA A 184 -7.55 -10.47 7.32
CA ALA A 184 -7.01 -9.17 6.94
C ALA A 184 -7.71 -8.57 5.71
N ALA A 185 -8.52 -9.35 4.98
CA ALA A 185 -9.30 -8.87 3.85
C ALA A 185 -10.68 -8.31 4.22
N TRP A 186 -11.14 -8.58 5.44
CA TRP A 186 -12.49 -8.27 5.90
C TRP A 186 -12.49 -7.37 7.15
N GLY A 187 -11.32 -6.92 7.59
CA GLY A 187 -11.12 -6.11 8.80
C GLY A 187 -10.60 -4.72 8.50
#